data_AF-A0A1G7HGW0-F1
#
_entry.id   AF-A0A1G7HGW0-F1
#
_cell.length_a   1.000
_cell.length_b   1.000
_cell.length_c   1.000
_cell.angle_alpha   90.00
_cell.angle_beta   90.00
_cell.angle_gamma   90.00
#
_symmetry.space_group_name_H-M   'P 1'
#
loop_
_entity.id
_entity.type
_entity.pdbx_description
1 polymer ?
#
loop_
_entity_poly.entity_id
_entity_poly.type
_entity_poly.pdbx_seq_one_letter_code
_entity_poly.pdbx_strand_id
1 'polypeptide(L)' 'MSSFIRISKETKRKLETRKQEGESFDDLLNRLARTEKDVEEMAGFAGEGIGEHVRRKREELNESLEERKERLD' A
#
# COMPACT_ATOMS: atom_id res chain seq x y z
N MET A 1 -15.53 18.48 15.75
CA MET A 1 -16.69 17.64 16.11
C MET A 1 -16.25 16.19 16.08
N SER A 2 -16.64 15.37 17.07
CA SER A 2 -16.39 13.92 17.04
C SER A 2 -17.65 13.21 16.55
N SER A 3 -17.49 12.26 15.64
CA SER A 3 -18.58 11.45 15.09
C SER A 3 -18.36 9.99 15.46
N PHE A 4 -19.41 9.31 15.89
CA PHE A 4 -19.34 7.90 16.26
C PHE A 4 -19.88 7.03 15.13
N ILE A 5 -19.11 6.01 14.74
CA ILE A 5 -19.54 4.98 13.79
C ILE A 5 -19.86 3.69 14.52
N ARG A 6 -20.93 3.00 14.09
CA ARG A 6 -21.25 1.66 14.59
C ARG A 6 -20.60 0.62 13.69
N ILE A 7 -19.84 -0.28 14.31
CA ILE A 7 -19.16 -1.38 13.63
C ILE A 7 -19.51 -2.71 14.31
N SER A 8 -19.33 -3.80 13.59
CA SER A 8 -19.51 -5.14 14.16
C SER A 8 -18.42 -5.42 15.21
N LYS A 9 -18.71 -6.32 16.16
CA LYS A 9 -17.70 -6.80 17.14
C LYS A 9 -16.52 -7.49 16.47
N GLU A 10 -16.74 -8.10 15.31
CA GLU A 10 -15.67 -8.73 14.53
C GLU A 10 -14.73 -7.67 13.92
N THR A 11 -15.30 -6.63 13.31
CA THR A 11 -14.54 -5.49 12.77
C THR A 11 -13.75 -4.81 13.87
N LYS A 12 -14.34 -4.61 15.06
CA LYS A 12 -13.64 -4.04 16.20
C LYS A 12 -12.40 -4.85 16.60
N ARG A 13 -12.51 -6.19 16.67
CA ARG A 13 -11.37 -7.06 16.97
C ARG A 13 -10.25 -6.95 15.93
N LYS A 14 -10.62 -6.90 14.64
CA LYS A 14 -9.65 -6.70 13.55
C LYS A 14 -8.93 -5.35 13.67
N LEU A 15 -9.62 -4.30 14.10
CA LEU A 15 -9.01 -2.99 14.35
C LEU A 15 -8.08 -3.01 15.58
N GLU A 16 -8.46 -3.70 16.65
CA GLU A 16 -7.61 -3.87 17.84
C GLU A 16 -6.27 -4.52 17.51
N THR A 17 -6.24 -5.55 16.66
CA THR A 17 -5.00 -6.19 16.21
C THR A 17 -4.07 -5.25 15.43
N ARG A 18 -4.63 -4.24 14.76
CA ARG A 18 -3.86 -3.25 13.98
C ARG A 18 -3.49 -2.00 14.78
N LYS A 19 -3.98 -1.86 16.00
CA LYS A 19 -3.70 -0.70 16.86
C LYS A 19 -2.32 -0.84 17.50
N GLN A 20 -1.55 0.23 17.51
CA GLN A 20 -0.27 0.28 18.24
C GLN A 20 -0.47 0.55 19.73
N GLU A 21 0.53 0.26 20.55
CA GLU A 21 0.49 0.54 21.99
C GLU A 21 0.36 2.05 22.24
N GLY A 22 -0.62 2.44 23.05
CA GLY A 22 -0.91 3.85 23.35
C GLY A 22 -1.71 4.61 22.28
N GLU A 23 -1.96 4.04 21.10
CA GLU A 23 -2.71 4.68 20.01
C GLU A 23 -4.22 4.68 20.29
N SER A 24 -4.96 5.75 19.93
CA SER A 24 -6.43 5.75 20.02
C SER A 24 -7.07 5.12 18.77
N PHE A 25 -8.38 4.80 18.82
CA PHE A 25 -9.07 4.31 17.62
C PHE A 25 -9.18 5.40 16.55
N ASP A 26 -9.30 6.66 16.95
CA ASP A 26 -9.37 7.78 16.01
C ASP A 26 -8.03 7.96 15.29
N ASP A 27 -6.91 7.79 15.98
CA ASP A 27 -5.57 7.84 15.37
C ASP A 27 -5.37 6.70 14.36
N LEU A 28 -5.77 5.48 14.73
CA LEU A 28 -5.74 4.33 13.84
C LEU A 28 -6.58 4.58 12.57
N LEU A 29 -7.82 5.08 12.74
CA LEU A 29 -8.71 5.39 11.63
C LEU A 29 -8.14 6.50 10.73
N ASN A 30 -7.55 7.53 11.33
CA ASN A 30 -6.87 8.59 10.58
C ASN A 30 -5.67 8.05 9.79
N ARG A 31 -4.88 7.13 10.35
CA ARG A 31 -3.78 6.49 9.62
C ARG A 31 -4.28 5.67 8.45
N LEU A 32 -5.31 4.83 8.66
CA LEU A 32 -5.89 4.01 7.60
C LEU A 32 -6.48 4.87 6.48
N ALA A 33 -7.21 5.93 6.83
CA ALA A 33 -7.77 6.88 5.86
C ALA A 33 -6.69 7.67 5.11
N ARG A 34 -5.54 7.97 5.75
CA ARG A 34 -4.39 8.57 5.07
C ARG A 34 -3.74 7.61 4.10
N THR A 35 -3.59 6.33 4.45
CA THR A 35 -3.07 5.33 3.50
C THR A 35 -4.00 5.16 2.30
N GLU A 36 -5.31 5.16 2.49
CA GLU A 36 -6.27 5.12 1.38
C GLU A 36 -6.22 6.40 0.53
N LYS A 37 -6.13 7.58 1.15
CA LYS A 37 -5.94 8.85 0.43
C LYS A 37 -4.60 8.95 -0.27
N ASP A 38 -3.51 8.47 0.32
CA ASP A 38 -2.20 8.39 -0.33
C ASP A 38 -2.24 7.41 -1.50
N VAL A 39 -3.02 6.33 -1.44
CA VAL A 39 -3.23 5.42 -2.56
C VAL A 39 -4.16 6.03 -3.62
N GLU A 40 -5.17 6.81 -3.23
CA GLU A 40 -6.06 7.51 -4.17
C GLU A 40 -5.36 8.73 -4.82
N GLU A 41 -4.52 9.44 -4.07
CA GLU A 41 -3.66 10.51 -4.54
C GLU A 41 -2.50 9.95 -5.36
N MET A 42 -1.86 8.85 -4.94
CA MET A 42 -0.96 8.08 -5.80
C MET A 42 -1.67 7.39 -6.95
N ALA A 43 -2.97 7.13 -6.90
CA ALA A 43 -3.75 6.66 -8.05
C ALA A 43 -4.07 7.82 -8.99
N GLY A 44 -4.22 9.04 -8.47
CA GLY A 44 -4.24 10.29 -9.23
C GLY A 44 -2.89 10.61 -9.90
N PHE A 45 -1.77 10.25 -9.27
CA PHE A 45 -0.42 10.27 -9.87
C PHE A 45 -0.03 8.98 -10.63
N ALA A 46 -0.82 7.91 -10.51
CA ALA A 46 -0.75 6.73 -11.37
C ALA A 46 -1.55 6.93 -12.67
N GLY A 47 -2.00 8.17 -12.94
CA GLY A 47 -2.36 8.61 -14.27
C GLY A 47 -1.16 8.46 -15.20
N GLU A 48 -1.35 7.67 -16.26
CA GLU A 48 -0.47 7.50 -17.43
C GLU A 48 1.04 7.42 -17.14
N GLY A 49 1.55 6.21 -16.83
CA GLY A 49 2.99 5.95 -16.93
C GLY A 49 3.54 4.86 -16.02
N ILE A 50 2.89 4.56 -14.89
CA ILE A 50 3.39 3.53 -13.97
C ILE A 50 3.33 2.13 -14.60
N GLY A 51 2.30 1.82 -15.39
CA GLY A 51 2.22 0.55 -16.12
C GLY A 51 3.40 0.36 -17.08
N GLU A 52 3.80 1.42 -17.77
CA GLU A 52 4.97 1.42 -18.66
C GLU A 52 6.27 1.34 -17.87
N HIS A 53 6.37 2.03 -16.73
CA HIS A 53 7.54 2.03 -15.88
C HIS A 53 7.76 0.68 -15.19
N VAL A 54 6.70 0.04 -14.70
CA VAL A 54 6.73 -1.32 -14.15
C VAL A 54 7.10 -2.33 -15.24
N ARG A 55 6.59 -2.17 -16.46
CA ARG A 55 6.96 -3.02 -17.59
C ARG A 55 8.45 -2.87 -17.96
N ARG A 56 8.94 -1.64 -18.07
CA ARG A 56 10.34 -1.34 -18.38
C ARG A 56 11.29 -1.89 -17.32
N LYS A 57 10.95 -1.70 -16.03
CA LYS A 57 11.75 -2.25 -14.91
C LYS A 57 11.78 -3.78 -14.92
N ARG A 58 10.70 -4.43 -15.37
CA ARG A 58 10.64 -5.90 -15.52
C ARG A 58 11.49 -6.39 -16.68
N GLU A 59 11.49 -5.68 -17.81
CA GLU A 59 12.35 -5.98 -18.97
C GLU A 59 13.84 -5.83 -18.61
N GLU A 60 14.21 -4.73 -17.96
CA GLU A 60 15.58 -4.46 -17.49
C GLU A 60 16.08 -5.52 -16.47
N LEU A 61 15.19 -5.96 -15.56
CA LEU A 61 15.49 -7.07 -14.64
C LEU A 61 15.70 -8.39 -15.37
N ASN A 62 14.86 -8.72 -16.36
CA ASN A 62 15.01 -9.95 -17.14
C ASN A 62 16.31 -9.95 -17.96
N GLU A 63 16.66 -8.84 -18.60
CA GLU A 63 17.93 -8.70 -19.32
C GLU A 63 19.12 -8.90 -18.39
N SER A 64 19.12 -8.28 -17.20
CA SER A 64 20.19 -8.47 -16.22
C SER A 64 20.33 -9.91 -15.72
N LEU A 65 19.24 -10.68 -15.70
CA LEU A 65 19.23 -12.07 -15.29
C LEU A 65 19.73 -12.99 -16.42
N GLU A 66 19.39 -12.70 -17.67
CA GLU A 66 19.88 -13.45 -18.83
C GLU A 66 21.36 -13.17 -19.08
N GLU A 67 21.84 -11.92 -18.99
CA GLU A 67 23.28 -11.61 -19.04
C GLU A 67 24.08 -12.36 -17.96
N ARG A 68 23.48 -12.54 -16.77
CA ARG A 68 24.13 -13.28 -15.68
C ARG A 68 24.15 -14.79 -15.95
N LYS A 69 23.16 -15.33 -16.64
CA LYS A 69 23.11 -16.72 -17.09
C LYS A 69 24.15 -16.99 -18.18
N GLU A 70 24.24 -16.13 -19.20
CA GLU A 70 25.21 -16.28 -20.29
C GLU A 70 26.67 -16.20 -19.82
N ARG A 71 26.93 -15.54 -18.69
CA ARG A 71 28.25 -15.50 -18.05
C ARG A 71 28.59 -16.75 -17.21
N LEU A 72 27.61 -17.61 -16.95
CA LEU A 72 27.74 -18.82 -16.13
C LEU A 72 27.77 -20.10 -16.98
N ASP A 73 27.43 -20.03 -18.27
CA ASP A 73 27.67 -21.06 -19.29
C ASP A 73 29.03 -20.87 -19.98
#